data_AF-A0A257NDV3-F1
#
_entry.id   AF-A0A257NDV3-F1
#
_cell.length_a   1.000
_cell.length_b   1.000
_cell.length_c   1.000
_cell.angle_alpha   90.00
_cell.angle_beta   90.00
_cell.angle_gamma   90.00
#
_symmetry.space_group_name_H-M   'P 1'
#
loop_
_entity.id
_entity.type
_entity.pdbx_description
1 polymer ?
#
loop_
_entity_poly.entity_id
_entity_poly.type
_entity_poly.pdbx_seq_one_letter_code
_entity_poly.pdbx_strand_id
1 'polypeptide(L)'
;MNGHGRKVSIIGLGYVGLPVAVEFGKKEQVIGFDISSIRVHELKQGIERTNEVEAKDLASADIIFTCDAGDLKRADFHIIAVPTPVNNAKQPDLSPVISASRTVGQQLKKGDIVVYESTVYPGATEEECIPVLEEESGLIWGTDFNVGYSPERINPGD
;
A
#
# COMPACT_ATOMS: atom_id res chain seq x y z
N MET A 1 -20.58 -5.16 17.76
CA MET A 1 -19.61 -5.89 16.92
C MET A 1 -18.30 -5.14 17.05
N ASN A 2 -17.39 -5.59 17.91
CA ASN A 2 -16.16 -4.85 18.21
C ASN A 2 -15.03 -5.35 17.29
N GLY A 3 -15.15 -5.07 16.00
CA GLY A 3 -13.97 -5.01 15.14
C GLY A 3 -13.20 -3.76 15.57
N HIS A 4 -11.89 -3.87 15.83
CA HIS A 4 -11.08 -2.70 16.09
C HIS A 4 -11.13 -1.85 14.81
N GLY A 5 -11.95 -0.79 14.78
CA GLY A 5 -12.28 0.03 13.60
C GLY A 5 -11.09 0.83 13.08
N ARG A 6 -10.02 0.12 12.69
CA ARG A 6 -8.81 0.66 12.08
C ARG A 6 -9.12 1.02 10.64
N LYS A 7 -8.70 2.22 10.24
CA LYS A 7 -8.83 2.65 8.86
C LYS A 7 -7.68 2.11 8.03
N VAL A 8 -7.99 1.52 6.89
CA VAL A 8 -7.00 0.90 5.99
C VAL A 8 -6.60 1.90 4.90
N SER A 9 -5.31 1.93 4.58
CA SER A 9 -4.81 2.56 3.35
C SER A 9 -3.99 1.58 2.52
N ILE A 10 -4.14 1.62 1.21
CA ILE A 10 -3.36 0.84 0.26
C ILE A 10 -2.45 1.78 -0.53
N ILE A 11 -1.15 1.47 -0.59
CA ILE A 11 -0.11 2.26 -1.24
C ILE A 11 0.34 1.53 -2.51
N GLY A 12 0.11 2.16 -3.66
CA GLY A 12 0.31 1.58 -4.98
C GLY A 12 -0.99 0.98 -5.52
N LEU A 13 -1.58 1.60 -6.54
CA LEU A 13 -2.85 1.17 -7.14
C LEU A 13 -2.62 0.50 -8.49
N GLY A 14 -1.62 -0.39 -8.51
CA GLY A 14 -1.29 -1.28 -9.61
C GLY A 14 -2.12 -2.57 -9.58
N TYR A 15 -1.60 -3.60 -10.24
CA TYR A 15 -2.28 -4.89 -10.40
C TYR A 15 -2.48 -5.67 -9.08
N VAL A 16 -1.66 -5.41 -8.05
CA VAL A 16 -1.87 -5.99 -6.71
C VAL A 16 -2.72 -5.09 -5.82
N GLY A 17 -2.28 -3.85 -5.62
CA GLY A 17 -2.90 -2.99 -4.61
C GLY A 17 -4.32 -2.52 -4.97
N LEU A 18 -4.67 -2.41 -6.26
CA LEU A 18 -6.05 -2.03 -6.61
C LEU A 18 -7.07 -3.13 -6.24
N PRO A 19 -6.91 -4.40 -6.63
CA PRO A 19 -7.76 -5.49 -6.14
C PRO A 19 -7.90 -5.51 -4.62
N VAL A 20 -6.78 -5.37 -3.89
CA VAL A 20 -6.79 -5.32 -2.42
C VAL A 20 -7.64 -4.15 -1.91
N ALA A 21 -7.45 -2.94 -2.48
CA ALA A 21 -8.25 -1.76 -2.12
C ALA A 21 -9.74 -1.98 -2.37
N VAL A 22 -10.10 -2.65 -3.47
CA VAL A 22 -11.49 -2.95 -3.85
C VAL A 22 -12.12 -3.96 -2.91
N GLU A 23 -11.41 -5.03 -2.54
CA GLU A 23 -11.94 -6.04 -1.61
C GLU A 23 -12.15 -5.47 -0.20
N PHE A 24 -11.24 -4.64 0.30
CA PHE A 24 -11.47 -3.90 1.54
C PHE A 24 -12.61 -2.87 1.39
N GLY A 25 -12.64 -2.14 0.27
CA GLY A 25 -13.65 -1.13 -0.05
C GLY A 25 -15.07 -1.67 -0.16
N LYS A 26 -15.24 -2.97 -0.46
CA LYS A 26 -16.53 -3.68 -0.40
C LYS A 26 -17.06 -3.86 1.03
N LYS A 27 -16.22 -3.67 2.05
CA LYS A 27 -16.57 -3.86 3.47
C LYS A 27 -16.61 -2.53 4.23
N GLU A 28 -15.59 -1.70 4.08
CA GLU A 28 -15.41 -0.43 4.80
C GLU A 28 -14.65 0.58 3.93
N GLN A 29 -14.73 1.87 4.25
CA GLN A 29 -14.01 2.90 3.50
C GLN A 29 -12.49 2.74 3.58
N VAL A 30 -11.82 2.76 2.43
CA VAL A 30 -10.36 2.63 2.28
C VAL A 30 -9.75 3.88 1.69
N ILE A 31 -8.50 4.21 2.05
CA ILE A 31 -7.71 5.22 1.36
C ILE A 31 -6.81 4.52 0.32
N GLY A 32 -7.08 4.73 -0.96
CA GLY A 32 -6.23 4.25 -2.05
C GLY A 32 -5.24 5.35 -2.46
N PHE A 33 -3.96 5.16 -2.19
CA PHE A 33 -2.91 6.12 -2.54
C PHE A 33 -2.06 5.62 -3.70
N ASP A 34 -1.82 6.49 -4.67
CA ASP A 34 -0.80 6.29 -5.71
C ASP A 34 -0.03 7.58 -5.98
N ILE A 35 1.28 7.45 -6.20
CA ILE A 35 2.15 8.59 -6.53
C ILE A 35 1.80 9.21 -7.89
N SER A 36 1.17 8.45 -8.78
CA SER A 36 0.74 8.91 -10.09
C SER A 36 -0.63 9.61 -9.99
N SER A 37 -0.63 10.93 -10.04
CA SER A 37 -1.86 11.74 -10.10
C SER A 37 -2.74 11.37 -11.30
N ILE A 38 -2.12 10.95 -12.42
CA ILE A 38 -2.82 10.43 -13.60
C ILE A 38 -3.59 9.16 -13.23
N ARG A 39 -2.93 8.19 -12.57
CA ARG A 39 -3.58 6.95 -12.13
C ARG A 39 -4.74 7.22 -11.19
N VAL A 40 -4.56 8.11 -10.23
CA VAL A 40 -5.62 8.52 -9.29
C VAL A 40 -6.79 9.17 -10.03
N HIS A 41 -6.52 10.01 -11.03
CA HIS A 41 -7.57 10.62 -11.83
C HIS A 41 -8.36 9.58 -12.65
N GLU A 42 -7.67 8.66 -13.32
CA GLU A 42 -8.29 7.54 -14.05
C GLU A 42 -9.24 6.75 -13.16
N LEU A 43 -8.77 6.33 -11.97
CA LEU A 43 -9.57 5.55 -11.03
C LEU A 43 -10.79 6.31 -10.50
N LYS A 44 -10.66 7.62 -10.25
CA LYS A 44 -11.81 8.48 -9.91
C LYS A 44 -12.86 8.56 -11.02
N GLN A 45 -12.48 8.31 -12.27
CA GLN A 45 -13.40 8.21 -13.40
C GLN A 45 -13.86 6.76 -13.68
N GLY A 46 -13.50 5.80 -12.82
CA GLY A 46 -13.81 4.39 -13.01
C GLY A 46 -12.97 3.71 -14.11
N ILE A 47 -11.87 4.31 -14.54
CA ILE A 47 -10.99 3.78 -15.58
C ILE A 47 -9.94 2.86 -14.93
N GLU A 48 -10.10 1.56 -15.16
CA GLU A 48 -9.18 0.52 -14.73
C GLU A 48 -8.34 0.06 -15.95
N ARG A 49 -7.01 -0.04 -15.78
CA ARG A 49 -6.07 -0.37 -16.88
C ARG A 49 -5.20 -1.60 -16.62
N THR A 50 -5.31 -2.20 -15.44
CA THR A 50 -4.59 -3.42 -15.06
C THR A 50 -5.32 -4.66 -15.55
N ASN A 51 -6.63 -4.56 -15.80
CA ASN A 51 -7.57 -5.63 -16.07
C ASN A 51 -7.75 -6.64 -14.92
N GLU A 52 -7.35 -6.27 -13.70
CA GLU A 52 -7.46 -7.13 -12.51
C GLU A 52 -8.76 -6.89 -11.72
N VAL A 53 -9.50 -5.82 -12.04
CA VAL A 53 -10.75 -5.49 -11.35
C VAL A 53 -11.84 -5.18 -12.37
N GLU A 54 -13.00 -5.82 -12.21
CA GLU A 54 -14.18 -5.49 -13.01
C GLU A 54 -14.71 -4.09 -12.69
N ALA A 55 -15.16 -3.35 -13.71
CA ALA A 55 -15.71 -2.00 -13.54
C ALA A 55 -16.86 -1.91 -12.51
N LYS A 56 -17.67 -2.97 -12.38
CA LYS A 56 -18.76 -3.04 -11.39
C LYS A 56 -18.24 -3.10 -9.94
N ASP A 57 -17.11 -3.77 -9.73
CA ASP A 57 -16.51 -3.95 -8.42
C ASP A 57 -15.77 -2.68 -8.00
N LEU A 58 -15.06 -2.06 -8.95
CA LEU A 58 -14.45 -0.75 -8.75
C LEU A 58 -15.50 0.32 -8.39
N ALA A 59 -16.64 0.33 -9.08
CA ALA A 59 -17.71 1.30 -8.84
C ALA A 59 -18.48 1.09 -7.52
N SER A 60 -18.46 -0.13 -6.97
CA SER A 60 -19.19 -0.46 -5.73
C SER A 60 -18.33 -0.37 -4.47
N ALA A 61 -17.01 -0.31 -4.61
CA ALA A 61 -16.08 -0.18 -3.49
C ALA A 61 -16.01 1.27 -2.95
N ASP A 62 -16.03 1.43 -1.63
CA ASP A 62 -15.85 2.72 -0.96
C ASP A 62 -14.34 3.04 -0.81
N ILE A 63 -13.77 3.65 -1.84
CA ILE A 63 -12.34 4.01 -1.88
C ILE A 63 -12.17 5.51 -2.09
N ILE A 64 -11.45 6.15 -1.18
CA ILE A 64 -10.91 7.50 -1.36
C ILE A 64 -9.60 7.38 -2.14
N PHE A 65 -9.66 7.63 -3.44
CA PHE A 65 -8.46 7.72 -4.27
C PHE A 65 -7.75 9.06 -4.05
N THR A 66 -6.44 9.02 -3.76
CA THR A 66 -5.63 10.22 -3.50
C THR A 66 -4.20 10.06 -3.97
N CYS A 67 -3.56 11.17 -4.33
CA CYS A 67 -2.11 11.27 -4.53
C CYS A 67 -1.48 12.22 -3.51
N ASP A 68 -2.25 12.66 -2.51
CA ASP A 68 -1.74 13.43 -1.37
C ASP A 68 -1.36 12.47 -0.24
N ALA A 69 -0.08 12.41 0.09
CA ALA A 69 0.40 11.56 1.17
C ALA A 69 -0.19 11.97 2.53
N GLY A 70 -0.57 13.24 2.72
CA GLY A 70 -1.16 13.73 3.96
C GLY A 70 -2.46 13.02 4.34
N ASP A 71 -3.20 12.48 3.37
CA ASP A 71 -4.39 11.68 3.62
C ASP A 71 -4.09 10.37 4.36
N LEU A 72 -2.87 9.81 4.21
CA LEU A 72 -2.48 8.56 4.85
C LEU A 72 -2.53 8.65 6.39
N LYS A 73 -2.33 9.83 6.98
CA LYS A 73 -2.46 10.05 8.45
C LYS A 73 -3.82 9.65 9.02
N ARG A 74 -4.85 9.57 8.17
CA ARG A 74 -6.22 9.18 8.56
C ARG A 74 -6.37 7.67 8.71
N ALA A 75 -5.45 6.87 8.18
CA ALA A 75 -5.41 5.42 8.29
C ALA A 75 -4.52 4.98 9.45
N ASP A 76 -4.78 3.79 10.00
CA ASP A 76 -4.02 3.14 11.09
C ASP A 76 -3.35 1.84 10.63
N PHE A 77 -3.70 1.36 9.43
CA PHE A 77 -3.20 0.13 8.84
C PHE A 77 -2.83 0.40 7.38
N HIS A 78 -1.54 0.30 7.07
CA HIS A 78 -0.98 0.66 5.77
C HIS A 78 -0.51 -0.60 5.06
N ILE A 79 -1.03 -0.88 3.87
CA ILE A 79 -0.57 -1.99 3.03
C ILE A 79 0.22 -1.40 1.86
N ILE A 80 1.48 -1.79 1.74
CA ILE A 80 2.37 -1.36 0.66
C ILE A 80 2.43 -2.46 -0.41
N ALA A 81 1.89 -2.14 -1.59
CA ALA A 81 1.75 -3.03 -2.74
C ALA A 81 2.31 -2.38 -4.02
N VAL A 82 3.52 -1.82 -3.91
CA VAL A 82 4.25 -1.19 -5.03
C VAL A 82 5.16 -2.20 -5.75
N PRO A 83 5.51 -1.98 -7.02
CA PRO A 83 6.29 -2.96 -7.77
C PRO A 83 7.73 -3.10 -7.24
N THR A 84 8.31 -4.28 -7.41
CA THR A 84 9.73 -4.58 -7.18
C THR A 84 10.35 -5.07 -8.50
N PRO A 85 10.54 -4.17 -9.48
CA PRO A 85 11.05 -4.57 -10.78
C PRO A 85 12.46 -5.16 -10.65
N VAL A 86 12.85 -6.01 -11.58
CA VAL A 86 14.24 -6.48 -11.68
C VAL A 86 15.03 -5.57 -12.60
N ASN A 87 16.22 -5.16 -12.17
CA ASN A 87 17.12 -4.36 -12.98
C ASN A 87 17.84 -5.21 -14.06
N ASN A 88 18.63 -4.56 -14.92
CA ASN A 88 19.38 -5.23 -16.00
C ASN A 88 20.36 -6.31 -15.50
N ALA A 89 20.77 -6.25 -14.23
CA ALA A 89 21.62 -7.24 -13.59
C ALA A 89 20.83 -8.40 -12.95
N LYS A 90 19.51 -8.48 -13.19
CA LYS A 90 18.56 -9.45 -12.61
C LYS A 90 18.49 -9.38 -11.08
N GLN A 91 18.78 -8.21 -10.51
CA GLN A 91 18.62 -7.94 -9.09
C GLN A 91 17.32 -7.17 -8.84
N PRO A 92 16.60 -7.46 -7.75
CA PRO A 92 15.46 -6.65 -7.34
C PRO A 92 15.85 -5.18 -7.17
N ASP A 93 15.11 -4.28 -7.80
CA ASP A 93 15.17 -2.85 -7.56
C ASP A 93 14.16 -2.50 -6.47
N LEU A 94 14.68 -2.23 -5.27
CA LEU A 94 13.87 -1.87 -4.11
C LEU A 94 13.47 -0.39 -4.10
N SER A 95 13.93 0.42 -5.05
CA SER A 95 13.66 1.86 -5.05
C SER A 95 12.17 2.22 -4.90
N PRO A 96 11.20 1.51 -5.51
CA PRO A 96 9.78 1.83 -5.31
C PRO A 96 9.31 1.52 -3.89
N VAL A 97 9.70 0.38 -3.33
CA VAL A 97 9.34 -0.04 -1.96
C VAL A 97 9.95 0.90 -0.92
N ILE A 98 11.19 1.32 -1.12
CA ILE A 98 11.85 2.30 -0.24
C ILE A 98 11.18 3.66 -0.34
N SER A 99 10.83 4.11 -1.54
CA SER A 99 10.09 5.37 -1.72
C SER A 99 8.70 5.33 -1.07
N ALA A 100 8.00 4.20 -1.17
CA ALA A 100 6.72 3.99 -0.49
C ALA A 100 6.89 3.98 1.03
N SER A 101 7.94 3.33 1.53
CA SER A 101 8.29 3.30 2.95
C SER A 101 8.56 4.72 3.48
N ARG A 102 9.28 5.56 2.74
CA ARG A 102 9.45 6.99 3.12
C ARG A 102 8.12 7.72 3.19
N THR A 103 7.30 7.55 2.17
CA THR A 103 5.99 8.20 2.08
C THR A 103 5.10 7.82 3.27
N VAL A 104 5.05 6.53 3.62
CA VAL A 104 4.29 6.04 4.77
C VAL A 104 4.92 6.51 6.09
N GLY A 105 6.24 6.41 6.23
CA GLY A 105 6.99 6.81 7.43
C GLY A 105 6.69 8.24 7.87
N GLN A 106 6.64 9.19 6.94
CA GLN A 106 6.31 10.61 7.22
C GLN A 106 4.87 10.82 7.75
N GLN A 107 4.01 9.83 7.61
CA GLN A 107 2.61 9.88 7.99
C GLN A 107 2.28 8.93 9.16
N LEU A 108 3.23 8.08 9.56
CA LEU A 108 3.05 7.14 10.65
C LEU A 108 2.78 7.83 11.99
N LYS A 109 1.95 7.18 12.79
CA LYS A 109 1.68 7.52 14.18
C LYS A 109 1.79 6.28 15.06
N LYS A 110 1.95 6.51 16.37
CA LYS A 110 2.02 5.42 17.36
C LYS A 110 0.76 4.55 17.29
N GLY A 111 0.96 3.24 17.26
CA GLY A 111 -0.07 2.21 17.15
C GLY A 111 -0.36 1.75 15.72
N ASP A 112 0.24 2.40 14.71
CA ASP A 112 0.06 2.01 13.32
C ASP A 112 0.68 0.65 13.00
N ILE A 113 0.16 0.04 11.93
CA ILE A 113 0.65 -1.21 11.39
C ILE A 113 0.98 -0.99 9.90
N VAL A 114 2.18 -1.38 9.48
CA VAL A 114 2.59 -1.41 8.08
C VAL A 114 2.73 -2.85 7.62
N VAL A 115 2.11 -3.21 6.51
CA VAL A 115 2.24 -4.54 5.91
C VAL A 115 2.81 -4.42 4.51
N TYR A 116 3.87 -5.15 4.24
CA TYR A 116 4.45 -5.26 2.90
C TYR A 116 3.83 -6.45 2.17
N GLU A 117 3.24 -6.16 1.02
CA GLU A 117 2.66 -7.15 0.11
C GLU A 117 3.51 -7.32 -1.16
N SER A 118 4.31 -6.30 -1.48
CA SER A 118 5.37 -6.35 -2.49
C SER A 118 6.32 -7.53 -2.27
N THR A 119 6.55 -8.31 -3.32
CA THR A 119 7.51 -9.41 -3.29
C THR A 119 8.94 -8.89 -3.10
N VAL A 120 9.56 -9.26 -1.99
CA VAL A 120 10.96 -8.92 -1.67
C VAL A 120 11.75 -10.17 -1.29
N TYR A 121 13.08 -10.06 -1.26
CA TYR A 121 13.93 -11.15 -0.77
C TYR A 121 13.83 -11.27 0.77
N PRO A 122 14.10 -12.47 1.35
CA PRO A 122 14.08 -12.64 2.81
C PRO A 122 15.03 -11.67 3.51
N GLY A 123 14.53 -10.93 4.51
CA GLY A 123 15.29 -9.92 5.24
C GLY A 123 15.16 -8.49 4.71
N ALA A 124 14.68 -8.28 3.48
CA ALA A 124 14.56 -6.93 2.92
C ALA A 124 13.62 -6.00 3.71
N THR A 125 12.57 -6.55 4.34
CA THR A 125 11.64 -5.75 5.16
C THR A 125 12.37 -5.21 6.40
N GLU A 126 13.10 -6.07 7.09
CA GLU A 126 13.84 -5.75 8.31
C GLU A 126 15.09 -4.92 8.05
N GLU A 127 15.83 -5.21 6.98
CA GLU A 127 17.13 -4.59 6.68
C GLU A 127 17.02 -3.28 5.92
N GLU A 128 16.00 -3.11 5.07
CA GLU A 128 15.92 -1.98 4.14
C GLU A 128 14.70 -1.10 4.42
N CYS A 129 13.54 -1.69 4.75
CA CYS A 129 12.29 -0.95 4.82
C CYS A 129 12.02 -0.37 6.22
N ILE A 130 12.22 -1.17 7.27
CA ILE A 130 12.02 -0.74 8.67
C ILE A 130 12.92 0.45 9.04
N PRO A 131 14.23 0.47 8.73
CA PRO A 131 15.08 1.61 9.06
C PRO A 131 14.59 2.92 8.46
N VAL A 132 14.01 2.86 7.26
CA VAL A 132 13.42 4.01 6.57
C VAL A 132 12.14 4.48 7.26
N LEU A 133 11.29 3.55 7.72
CA LEU A 133 10.10 3.90 8.49
C LEU A 133 10.47 4.58 9.82
N GLU A 134 11.48 4.06 10.53
CA GLU A 134 11.96 4.65 11.79
C GLU A 134 12.58 6.04 11.56
N GLU A 135 13.42 6.19 10.53
CA GLU A 135 14.08 7.47 10.19
C GLU A 135 13.05 8.57 9.89
N GLU A 136 12.05 8.27 9.07
CA GLU A 136 11.09 9.27 8.58
C GLU A 136 10.00 9.59 9.61
N SER A 137 9.66 8.65 10.49
CA SER A 137 8.63 8.83 11.51
C SER A 137 9.18 9.32 12.86
N GLY A 138 10.45 9.04 13.16
CA GLY A 138 11.03 9.18 14.49
C GLY A 138 10.44 8.19 15.53
N LEU A 139 9.73 7.15 15.08
CA LEU A 139 9.15 6.09 15.90
C LEU A 139 10.03 4.85 15.91
N ILE A 140 9.87 4.00 16.93
CA ILE A 140 10.66 2.77 17.07
C ILE A 140 9.80 1.55 16.73
N TRP A 141 10.27 0.71 15.81
CA TRP A 141 9.61 -0.53 15.42
C TRP A 141 9.53 -1.52 16.60
N GLY A 142 8.40 -2.21 16.74
CA GLY A 142 8.13 -3.15 17.83
C GLY A 142 7.79 -2.48 19.17
N THR A 143 7.92 -1.16 19.26
CA THR A 143 7.53 -0.36 20.43
C THR A 143 6.38 0.58 20.09
N ASP A 144 6.57 1.42 19.08
CA ASP A 144 5.62 2.47 18.68
C ASP A 144 4.74 2.06 17.51
N PHE A 145 5.23 1.24 16.57
CA PHE A 145 4.47 0.72 15.44
C PHE A 145 4.88 -0.73 15.14
N ASN A 146 4.04 -1.44 14.39
CA ASN A 146 4.30 -2.83 14.01
C ASN A 146 4.45 -2.97 12.50
N VAL A 147 5.21 -3.98 12.08
CA VAL A 147 5.40 -4.33 10.67
C VAL A 147 5.06 -5.79 10.45
N GLY A 148 4.37 -6.07 9.36
CA GLY A 148 4.09 -7.42 8.86
C GLY A 148 4.52 -7.60 7.42
N TYR A 149 4.64 -8.85 6.99
CA TYR A 149 4.90 -9.24 5.61
C TYR A 149 3.84 -10.25 5.18
N SER A 150 3.14 -9.95 4.09
CA SER A 150 2.07 -10.78 3.53
C SER A 150 2.25 -10.84 2.01
N PRO A 151 3.19 -11.68 1.52
CA PRO A 151 3.53 -11.67 0.11
C PRO A 151 2.35 -12.07 -0.74
N GLU A 152 2.10 -11.29 -1.78
CA GLU A 152 1.09 -11.60 -2.79
C GLU A 152 1.37 -12.95 -3.48
N ARG A 153 0.30 -13.67 -3.81
CA ARG A 153 0.30 -14.93 -4.59
C ARG A 153 -0.72 -14.92 -5.74
N ILE A 154 -1.08 -13.75 -6.27
CA ILE A 154 -1.90 -13.57 -7.47
C ILE A 154 -1.12 -13.96 -8.74
N ASN A 155 -1.80 -14.66 -9.64
CA ASN A 155 -1.45 -14.73 -11.06
C ASN A 155 -2.23 -13.64 -11.79
N PRO A 156 -1.57 -12.67 -12.48
CA PRO A 156 -2.27 -11.64 -13.24
C PRO A 156 -3.24 -12.23 -14.28
N GLY A 157 -4.52 -11.84 -14.21
CA GLY A 157 -5.57 -12.27 -15.16
C GLY A 157 -6.25 -13.62 -14.89
N ASP A 158 -6.00 -14.27 -13.75
CA ASP A 158 -6.79 -15.42 -13.23
C ASP A 158 -7.98 -14.93 -12.37
#